data_AF-A0A943III8-F1
#
_entry.id   AF-A0A943III8-F1
#
_cell.length_a   1.000
_cell.length_b   1.000
_cell.length_c   1.000
_cell.angle_alpha   90.00
_cell.angle_beta   90.00
_cell.angle_gamma   90.00
#
_symmetry.space_group_name_H-M   'P 1'
#
loop_
_entity.id
_entity.type
_entity.pdbx_description
1 polymer ?
#
loop_
_entity_poly.entity_id
_entity_poly.type
_entity_poly.pdbx_seq_one_letter_code
_entity_poly.pdbx_strand_id
1 'polypeptide(L)'
;MDEENIYSMFDISAKQQEKIIFRHQHAPEGINLSDTDPTEHRIDEESLSLVYDGGVLKPLQTRNGISFIQNKYLSPLEDVIDMVQLYERETPQGMTYIVAKTGLFVAAVIMPYNVINEKFVYHLSALARQCSRALAEKKIDRPATEAIDKTQYRINVDESTGEIINFPGETEAEQ
;
A
#
# COMPACT_ATOMS: atom_id res chain seq x y z
N MET A 1 -0.71 20.25 -17.40
CA MET A 1 -0.90 18.98 -18.13
C MET A 1 -1.18 19.34 -19.58
N ASP A 2 -0.32 18.89 -20.49
CA ASP A 2 -0.46 19.09 -21.94
C ASP A 2 -1.02 17.81 -22.60
N GLU A 3 -1.32 17.90 -23.89
CA GLU A 3 -1.91 16.77 -24.64
C GLU A 3 -0.91 15.61 -24.82
N GLU A 4 0.39 15.90 -24.94
CA GLU A 4 1.44 14.89 -25.09
C GLU A 4 1.53 13.97 -23.87
N ASN A 5 1.47 14.54 -22.66
CA ASN A 5 1.43 13.75 -21.42
C ASN A 5 0.18 12.85 -21.38
N ILE A 6 -0.96 13.32 -21.87
CA ILE A 6 -2.20 12.52 -21.93
C ILE A 6 -2.05 11.37 -22.93
N TYR A 7 -1.48 11.62 -24.10
CA TYR A 7 -1.24 10.56 -25.08
C TYR A 7 -0.33 9.46 -24.55
N SER A 8 0.75 9.85 -23.87
CA SER A 8 1.67 8.91 -23.23
C SER A 8 0.98 8.10 -22.13
N MET A 9 0.26 8.76 -21.23
CA MET A 9 -0.38 8.15 -20.07
C MET A 9 -1.46 7.10 -20.42
N PHE A 10 -2.13 7.26 -21.56
CA PHE A 10 -3.19 6.37 -22.02
C PHE A 10 -2.80 5.47 -23.21
N ASP A 11 -1.50 5.37 -23.51
CA ASP A 11 -0.96 4.56 -24.62
C ASP A 11 -1.66 4.87 -25.97
N ILE A 12 -1.88 6.16 -26.25
CA ILE A 12 -2.63 6.62 -27.42
C ILE A 12 -1.70 6.71 -28.63
N SER A 13 -1.89 5.79 -29.59
CA SER A 13 -1.17 5.79 -30.87
C SER A 13 -1.51 7.00 -31.75
N ALA A 14 -0.59 7.40 -32.64
CA ALA A 14 -0.82 8.51 -33.58
C ALA A 14 -2.15 8.39 -34.36
N LYS A 15 -2.53 7.17 -34.76
CA LYS A 15 -3.80 6.90 -35.45
C LYS A 15 -5.04 7.17 -34.58
N GLN A 16 -4.92 7.02 -33.26
CA GLN A 16 -5.99 7.35 -32.31
C GLN A 16 -6.00 8.86 -32.01
N GLN A 17 -4.84 9.51 -31.96
CA GLN A 17 -4.73 10.96 -31.73
C GLN A 17 -5.56 11.76 -32.75
N GLU A 18 -5.52 11.36 -34.03
CA GLU A 18 -6.33 11.95 -35.11
C GLU A 18 -7.85 11.91 -34.85
N LYS A 19 -8.32 11.05 -33.95
CA LYS A 19 -9.74 10.86 -33.61
C LYS A 19 -10.12 11.49 -32.27
N ILE A 20 -9.16 12.08 -31.55
CA ILE A 20 -9.37 12.64 -30.22
C ILE A 20 -9.49 14.16 -30.33
N ILE A 21 -10.42 14.72 -29.57
CA ILE A 21 -10.64 16.17 -29.47
C ILE A 21 -10.47 16.57 -28.02
N PHE A 22 -9.52 17.46 -27.75
CA PHE A 22 -9.38 18.07 -26.43
C PHE A 22 -10.37 19.22 -26.28
N ARG A 23 -11.11 19.21 -25.16
CA ARG A 23 -11.99 20.31 -24.77
C ARG A 23 -11.57 20.80 -23.41
N HIS A 24 -11.11 22.05 -23.36
CA HIS A 24 -10.81 22.73 -22.12
C HIS A 24 -12.12 23.23 -21.50
N GLN A 25 -12.43 22.74 -20.29
CA GLN A 25 -13.64 23.09 -19.56
C GLN A 25 -13.26 23.60 -18.17
N HIS A 26 -14.20 24.27 -17.50
CA HIS A 26 -14.05 24.57 -16.09
C HIS A 26 -14.00 23.27 -15.28
N ALA A 27 -13.38 23.35 -14.10
CA ALA A 27 -13.37 22.24 -13.17
C ALA A 27 -14.80 21.77 -12.88
N PRO A 28 -15.03 20.46 -12.69
CA PRO A 28 -16.34 19.95 -12.33
C PRO A 28 -16.88 20.65 -11.08
N GLU A 29 -18.18 20.92 -11.08
CA GLU A 29 -18.84 21.58 -9.95
C GLU A 29 -18.66 20.75 -8.67
N GLY A 30 -18.34 21.41 -7.55
CA GLY A 30 -18.11 20.77 -6.26
C GLY A 30 -16.70 20.22 -6.02
N ILE A 31 -15.79 20.28 -7.01
CA ILE A 31 -14.37 19.96 -6.81
C ILE A 31 -13.61 21.22 -6.37
N ASN A 32 -12.96 21.17 -5.21
CA ASN A 32 -12.14 22.26 -4.71
C ASN A 32 -10.69 22.10 -5.18
N LEU A 33 -10.25 23.02 -6.05
CA LEU A 33 -8.87 23.08 -6.57
C LEU A 33 -7.91 23.88 -5.68
N SER A 34 -8.39 24.47 -4.59
CA SER A 34 -7.55 25.26 -3.70
C SER A 34 -6.54 24.39 -2.96
N ASP A 35 -5.42 25.00 -2.56
CA ASP A 35 -4.39 24.33 -1.77
C ASP A 35 -4.88 23.85 -0.40
N THR A 36 -5.99 24.39 0.10
CA THR A 36 -6.59 24.02 1.38
C THR A 36 -8.04 23.58 1.21
N ASP A 37 -8.44 22.56 1.96
CA ASP A 37 -9.83 22.15 2.08
C ASP A 37 -10.11 21.67 3.51
N PRO A 38 -11.20 22.12 4.17
CA PRO A 38 -11.50 21.73 5.55
C PRO A 38 -11.87 20.25 5.71
N THR A 39 -12.25 19.58 4.62
CA THR A 39 -12.57 18.16 4.57
C THR A 39 -11.37 17.30 4.23
N GLU A 40 -10.18 17.87 4.04
CA GLU A 40 -9.02 17.10 3.60
C GLU A 40 -8.42 16.25 4.71
N HIS A 41 -8.17 14.99 4.40
CA HIS A 41 -7.49 14.05 5.29
C HIS A 41 -6.38 13.34 4.54
N ARG A 42 -5.23 13.22 5.20
CA ARG A 42 -4.10 12.49 4.64
C ARG A 42 -4.43 11.01 4.56
N ILE A 43 -4.11 10.40 3.42
CA ILE A 43 -4.22 8.97 3.21
C ILE A 43 -2.87 8.34 3.52
N ASP A 44 -2.89 7.30 4.34
CA ASP A 44 -1.70 6.48 4.56
C ASP A 44 -1.47 5.59 3.33
N GLU A 45 -0.24 5.62 2.81
CA GLU A 45 0.11 4.80 1.65
C GLU A 45 0.45 3.38 2.08
N GLU A 46 -0.41 2.43 1.71
CA GLU A 46 -0.10 1.01 1.83
C GLU A 46 0.79 0.53 0.68
N SER A 47 1.62 -0.48 0.94
CA SER A 47 2.55 -1.05 -0.05
C SER A 47 1.90 -2.04 -1.02
N LEU A 48 0.59 -2.26 -0.94
CA LEU A 48 -0.11 -3.23 -1.79
C LEU A 48 -0.54 -2.56 -3.11
N SER A 49 -0.31 -3.24 -4.23
CA SER A 49 -0.88 -2.88 -5.54
C SER A 49 -1.32 -4.14 -6.27
N LEU A 50 -2.36 -4.02 -7.08
CA LEU A 50 -3.03 -5.15 -7.73
C LEU A 50 -3.11 -4.91 -9.23
N VAL A 51 -2.79 -5.91 -10.04
CA VAL A 51 -3.10 -5.87 -11.46
C VAL A 51 -4.51 -6.44 -11.67
N TYR A 52 -5.41 -5.63 -12.21
CA TYR A 52 -6.79 -6.03 -12.50
C TYR A 52 -7.28 -5.34 -13.76
N ASP A 53 -7.94 -6.10 -14.65
CA ASP A 53 -8.50 -5.61 -15.92
C ASP A 53 -7.48 -4.84 -16.79
N GLY A 54 -6.23 -5.32 -16.81
CA GLY A 54 -5.13 -4.70 -17.57
C GLY A 54 -4.53 -3.43 -16.95
N GLY A 55 -5.03 -2.97 -15.79
CA GLY A 55 -4.49 -1.82 -15.07
C GLY A 55 -3.83 -2.19 -13.74
N VAL A 56 -2.86 -1.38 -13.30
CA VAL A 56 -2.33 -1.43 -11.94
C VAL A 56 -3.19 -0.52 -11.05
N LEU A 57 -3.82 -1.11 -10.05
CA LEU A 57 -4.67 -0.42 -9.08
C LEU A 57 -3.94 -0.22 -7.76
N LYS A 58 -3.96 1.01 -7.27
CA LYS A 58 -3.49 1.37 -5.93
C LYS A 58 -4.70 1.49 -5.00
N PRO A 59 -4.85 0.59 -4.01
CA PRO A 59 -5.84 0.73 -2.96
C PRO A 59 -5.47 1.91 -2.06
N LEU A 60 -6.47 2.67 -1.64
CA LEU A 60 -6.35 3.82 -0.74
C LEU A 60 -7.36 3.64 0.38
N GLN A 61 -6.89 3.60 1.63
CA GLN A 61 -7.78 3.56 2.78
C GLN A 61 -8.33 4.96 3.05
N THR A 62 -9.64 5.10 2.86
CA THR A 62 -10.38 6.36 3.02
C THR A 62 -11.24 6.31 4.27
N ARG A 63 -11.73 7.46 4.77
CA ARG A 63 -12.68 7.47 5.90
C ARG A 63 -13.95 6.67 5.61
N ASN A 64 -14.35 6.61 4.35
CA ASN A 64 -15.53 5.88 3.89
C ASN A 64 -15.24 4.42 3.47
N GLY A 65 -14.06 3.89 3.80
CA GLY A 65 -13.67 2.51 3.54
C GLY A 65 -12.43 2.41 2.65
N ILE A 66 -12.60 1.92 1.42
CA ILE A 66 -11.52 1.76 0.46
C ILE A 66 -11.88 2.40 -0.87
N SER A 67 -10.94 3.16 -1.42
CA SER A 67 -11.00 3.68 -2.79
C SER A 67 -9.84 3.11 -3.60
N PHE A 68 -9.97 3.13 -4.92
CA PHE A 68 -8.91 2.72 -5.82
C PHE A 68 -8.58 3.86 -6.77
N ILE A 69 -7.31 4.02 -7.10
CA ILE A 69 -6.87 4.81 -8.26
C ILE A 69 -6.06 3.92 -9.19
N GLN A 70 -6.00 4.27 -10.48
CA GLN A 70 -5.03 3.63 -11.37
C GLN A 70 -3.66 4.25 -11.14
N ASN A 71 -2.61 3.44 -11.04
CA ASN A 71 -1.25 3.93 -10.79
C ASN A 71 -0.79 4.91 -11.87
N LYS A 72 -1.21 4.70 -13.13
CA LYS A 72 -0.90 5.61 -14.24
C LYS A 72 -1.41 7.04 -14.03
N TYR A 73 -2.40 7.26 -13.16
CA TYR A 73 -2.89 8.60 -12.83
C TYR A 73 -1.83 9.44 -12.10
N LEU A 74 -0.79 8.81 -11.57
CA LEU A 74 0.34 9.46 -10.93
C LEU A 74 1.52 9.68 -11.89
N SER A 75 1.48 9.15 -13.12
CA SER A 75 2.59 9.32 -14.07
C SER A 75 2.91 10.79 -14.41
N PRO A 76 1.95 11.73 -14.47
CA PRO A 76 2.29 13.13 -14.70
C PRO A 76 3.07 13.78 -13.54
N LEU A 77 3.18 13.09 -12.40
CA LEU A 77 3.89 13.55 -11.20
C LEU A 77 5.17 12.74 -10.95
N GLU A 78 5.62 11.94 -11.92
CA GLU A 78 6.75 11.01 -11.76
C GLU A 78 8.03 11.71 -11.27
N ASP A 79 8.33 12.91 -11.80
CA ASP A 79 9.50 13.70 -11.41
C ASP A 79 9.50 14.15 -9.93
N VAL A 80 8.33 14.21 -9.30
CA VAL A 80 8.14 14.68 -7.91
C VAL A 80 7.51 13.62 -7.01
N ILE A 81 7.41 12.38 -7.49
CA ILE A 81 6.58 11.35 -6.86
C ILE A 81 6.98 11.04 -5.41
N ASP A 82 8.27 11.12 -5.09
CA ASP A 82 8.80 10.89 -3.74
C ASP A 82 8.37 11.97 -2.73
N MET A 83 7.94 13.14 -3.22
CA MET A 83 7.43 14.24 -2.41
C MET A 83 5.90 14.30 -2.40
N VAL A 84 5.24 13.47 -3.21
CA VAL A 84 3.79 13.45 -3.32
C VAL A 84 3.19 12.80 -2.09
N GLN A 85 2.17 13.44 -1.54
CA GLN A 85 1.32 12.89 -0.50
C GLN A 85 -0.13 12.89 -0.99
N LEU A 86 -0.81 11.77 -0.79
CA LEU A 86 -2.21 11.64 -1.15
C LEU A 86 -3.12 12.05 0.00
N TYR A 87 -4.18 12.77 -0.35
CA TYR A 87 -5.23 13.20 0.55
C TYR A 87 -6.58 12.82 -0.05
N GLU A 88 -7.55 12.52 0.79
CA GLU A 88 -8.96 12.48 0.41
C GLU A 88 -9.61 13.83 0.72
N ARG A 89 -10.55 14.24 -0.13
CA ARG A 89 -11.46 15.36 0.08
C ARG A 89 -12.88 14.92 -0.27
N GLU A 90 -13.87 15.65 0.21
CA GLU A 90 -15.27 15.41 -0.11
C GLU A 90 -15.87 16.59 -0.87
N THR A 91 -16.67 16.30 -1.89
CA THR A 91 -17.50 17.34 -2.52
C THR A 91 -18.62 17.74 -1.54
N PRO A 92 -19.30 18.89 -1.74
CA PRO A 92 -20.47 19.26 -0.94
C PRO A 92 -21.60 18.22 -0.92
N GLN A 93 -21.59 17.30 -1.88
CA GLN A 93 -22.54 16.20 -2.02
C GLN A 93 -22.08 14.91 -1.32
N GLY A 94 -20.92 14.93 -0.66
CA GLY A 94 -20.34 13.79 0.06
C GLY A 94 -19.56 12.80 -0.83
N MET A 95 -19.25 13.15 -2.07
CA MET A 95 -18.44 12.28 -2.93
C MET A 95 -16.95 12.44 -2.60
N THR A 96 -16.28 11.35 -2.26
CA THR A 96 -14.84 11.34 -2.02
C THR A 96 -14.06 11.44 -3.33
N TYR A 97 -13.04 12.29 -3.35
CA TYR A 97 -12.03 12.38 -4.41
C TYR A 97 -10.63 12.52 -3.81
N ILE A 98 -9.62 12.20 -4.61
CA ILE A 98 -8.22 12.15 -4.16
C ILE A 98 -7.50 13.39 -4.67
N VAL A 99 -6.60 13.92 -3.85
CA VAL A 99 -5.71 15.03 -4.19
C VAL A 99 -4.28 14.61 -3.91
N ALA A 100 -3.43 14.78 -4.92
CA ALA A 100 -1.99 14.63 -4.78
C ALA A 100 -1.39 16.00 -4.46
N LYS A 101 -0.69 16.10 -3.33
CA LYS A 101 -0.02 17.33 -2.89
C LYS A 101 1.48 17.16 -2.89
N THR A 102 2.19 18.23 -3.27
CA THR A 102 3.64 18.36 -3.07
C THR A 102 3.88 19.48 -2.07
N GLY A 103 4.25 19.12 -0.85
CA GLY A 103 4.24 20.06 0.28
C GLY A 103 2.81 20.53 0.59
N LEU A 104 2.57 21.84 0.52
CA LEU A 104 1.24 22.43 0.75
C LEU A 104 0.43 22.65 -0.53
N PHE A 105 1.03 22.45 -1.71
CA PHE A 105 0.41 22.76 -2.99
C PHE A 105 -0.30 21.55 -3.58
N VAL A 106 -1.51 21.77 -4.11
CA VAL A 106 -2.21 20.74 -4.91
C VAL A 106 -1.52 20.61 -6.26
N ALA A 107 -1.00 19.40 -6.53
CA ALA A 107 -0.36 19.06 -7.80
C ALA A 107 -1.35 18.38 -8.76
N ALA A 108 -2.26 17.54 -8.24
CA ALA A 108 -3.29 16.91 -9.05
C ALA A 108 -4.57 16.63 -8.25
N VAL A 109 -5.69 16.61 -8.95
CA VAL A 109 -6.97 16.06 -8.49
C VAL A 109 -7.24 14.77 -9.25
N ILE A 110 -7.52 13.70 -8.53
CA ILE A 110 -7.63 12.34 -9.06
C ILE A 110 -8.99 11.76 -8.65
N MET A 111 -9.77 11.38 -9.64
CA MET A 111 -11.04 10.71 -9.40
C MET A 111 -10.83 9.23 -9.06
N PRO A 112 -11.54 8.68 -8.06
CA PRO A 112 -11.50 7.25 -7.78
C PRO A 112 -11.92 6.42 -8.98
N TYR A 113 -11.24 5.30 -9.18
CA TYR A 113 -11.56 4.31 -10.19
C TYR A 113 -12.60 3.33 -9.66
N ASN A 114 -13.76 3.30 -10.32
CA ASN A 114 -14.88 2.45 -9.93
C ASN A 114 -14.65 0.99 -10.37
N VAL A 115 -13.99 0.20 -9.52
CA VAL A 115 -13.69 -1.21 -9.80
C VAL A 115 -14.51 -2.19 -8.95
N ILE A 116 -15.05 -1.73 -7.82
CA ILE A 116 -15.64 -2.60 -6.80
C ILE A 116 -16.99 -3.13 -7.30
N ASN A 117 -17.04 -4.43 -7.54
CA ASN A 117 -18.25 -5.19 -7.88
C ASN A 117 -18.14 -6.62 -7.34
N GLU A 118 -19.21 -7.42 -7.46
CA GLU A 118 -19.25 -8.79 -6.95
C GLU A 118 -18.08 -9.66 -7.45
N LYS A 119 -17.74 -9.55 -8.74
CA LYS A 119 -16.63 -10.30 -9.34
C LYS A 119 -15.29 -9.89 -8.76
N PHE A 120 -15.07 -8.59 -8.59
CA PHE A 120 -13.83 -8.05 -7.99
C PHE A 120 -13.66 -8.54 -6.54
N VAL A 121 -14.71 -8.46 -5.72
CA VAL A 121 -14.69 -8.93 -4.33
C VAL A 121 -14.43 -10.43 -4.26
N TYR A 122 -15.03 -11.21 -5.15
CA TYR A 122 -14.80 -12.65 -5.25
C TYR A 122 -13.33 -12.97 -5.56
N HIS A 123 -12.71 -12.29 -6.53
CA HIS A 123 -11.30 -12.48 -6.87
C HIS A 123 -10.37 -12.13 -5.70
N LEU A 124 -10.57 -10.98 -5.03
CA LEU A 124 -9.76 -10.59 -3.87
C LEU A 124 -9.89 -11.59 -2.71
N SER A 125 -11.10 -12.05 -2.44
CA SER A 125 -11.35 -13.04 -1.37
C SER A 125 -10.68 -14.38 -1.69
N ALA A 126 -10.72 -14.82 -2.95
CA ALA A 126 -10.05 -16.03 -3.39
C ALA A 126 -8.52 -15.92 -3.26
N LEU A 127 -7.95 -14.77 -3.66
CA LEU A 127 -6.53 -14.48 -3.54
C LEU A 127 -6.08 -14.46 -2.08
N ALA A 128 -6.79 -13.73 -1.21
CA ALA A 128 -6.50 -13.67 0.22
C ALA A 128 -6.53 -15.08 0.85
N ARG A 129 -7.50 -15.92 0.48
CA ARG A 129 -7.58 -17.31 0.96
C ARG A 129 -6.38 -18.14 0.51
N GLN A 130 -5.91 -17.97 -0.72
CA GLN A 130 -4.71 -18.66 -1.22
C GLN A 130 -3.45 -18.21 -0.48
N CYS A 131 -3.27 -16.91 -0.26
CA CYS A 131 -2.16 -16.37 0.53
C CYS A 131 -2.16 -16.94 1.95
N SER A 132 -3.32 -16.98 2.62
CA SER A 132 -3.45 -17.54 3.97
C SER A 132 -3.08 -19.03 4.03
N ARG A 133 -3.45 -19.82 3.01
CA ARG A 133 -3.07 -21.24 2.92
C ARG A 133 -1.56 -21.41 2.74
N ALA A 134 -0.96 -20.68 1.79
CA ALA A 134 0.48 -20.73 1.55
C ALA A 134 1.29 -20.27 2.78
N LEU A 135 0.78 -19.29 3.54
CA LEU A 135 1.39 -18.86 4.80
C LEU A 135 1.32 -19.95 5.88
N ALA A 136 0.19 -20.67 5.97
CA ALA A 136 0.03 -21.76 6.92
C ALA A 136 0.98 -22.93 6.62
N GLU A 137 1.13 -23.32 5.36
CA GLU A 137 2.06 -24.37 4.92
C GLU A 137 3.52 -24.02 5.30
N LYS A 138 3.94 -22.78 5.03
CA LYS A 138 5.28 -22.30 5.44
C LYS A 138 5.54 -22.35 6.94
N LYS A 139 4.50 -22.20 7.77
CA LYS A 139 4.63 -22.30 9.24
C LYS A 139 4.75 -23.74 9.71
N ILE A 140 4.24 -24.71 8.96
CA ILE A 140 4.37 -26.14 9.26
C ILE A 140 5.78 -26.64 8.87
N ASP A 141 6.34 -26.13 7.76
CA ASP A 141 7.68 -26.48 7.28
C ASP A 141 8.84 -25.76 8.00
N ARG A 142 8.56 -24.78 8.87
CA ARG A 142 9.54 -24.30 9.86
C ARG A 142 9.49 -25.25 11.07
N PRO A 143 10.41 -26.22 11.21
CA PRO A 143 10.54 -26.92 12.47
C PRO A 143 10.83 -25.90 13.57
N ALA A 144 10.38 -26.19 14.79
CA ALA A 144 10.63 -25.41 15.99
C ALA A 144 12.14 -25.29 16.28
N THR A 145 12.84 -24.41 15.57
CA THR A 145 14.30 -24.22 15.67
C THR A 145 14.68 -22.74 15.69
N GLU A 146 13.80 -21.88 16.21
CA GLU A 146 14.11 -20.53 16.70
C GLU A 146 13.14 -20.32 17.90
N ALA A 147 13.50 -20.37 19.18
CA ALA A 147 14.75 -20.08 19.86
C ALA A 147 15.00 -21.06 21.02
N ILE A 148 16.17 -21.69 21.03
CA ILE A 148 16.89 -21.94 22.28
C ILE A 148 18.05 -20.97 22.25
N ASP A 149 17.91 -19.90 23.04
CA ASP A 149 18.94 -18.93 23.31
C ASP A 149 20.21 -19.67 23.78
N LYS A 150 21.25 -19.65 22.95
CA LYS A 150 22.54 -20.32 23.22
C LYS A 150 23.31 -19.69 24.40
N THR A 151 22.73 -18.73 25.11
CA THR A 151 23.33 -18.04 26.25
C THR A 151 22.74 -18.45 27.60
N GLN A 152 21.71 -19.31 27.64
CA GLN A 152 21.17 -19.81 28.91
C GLN A 152 21.94 -21.03 29.41
N TYR A 153 23.00 -20.78 30.17
CA TYR A 153 23.67 -21.79 30.97
C TYR A 153 22.71 -22.28 32.06
N ARG A 154 22.26 -23.53 31.94
CA ARG A 154 21.42 -24.18 32.96
C ARG A 154 22.33 -24.67 34.08
N ILE A 155 22.23 -24.03 35.24
CA ILE A 155 22.82 -24.54 36.48
C ILE A 155 21.89 -25.63 36.99
N ASN A 156 22.39 -26.86 37.09
CA ASN A 156 21.65 -27.93 37.73
C ASN A 156 21.93 -27.88 39.23
N VAL A 157 20.87 -27.86 40.05
CA VAL A 157 20.95 -27.86 41.52
C VAL A 157 20.20 -29.09 42.01
N ASP A 158 20.79 -29.83 42.95
CA ASP A 158 20.14 -30.98 43.57
C ASP A 158 19.04 -30.49 44.52
N GLU A 159 17.79 -30.86 44.25
CA GLU A 159 16.63 -30.34 44.95
C GLU A 159 16.48 -30.85 46.40
N SER A 160 17.24 -31.88 46.80
CA SER A 160 17.20 -32.43 48.16
C SER A 160 18.21 -31.77 49.10
N THR A 161 19.28 -31.20 48.55
CA THR A 161 20.43 -30.65 49.31
C THR A 161 20.69 -29.16 49.04
N GLY A 162 20.23 -28.64 47.89
CA GLY A 162 20.45 -27.26 47.47
C GLY A 162 21.84 -27.00 46.86
N GLU A 163 22.63 -28.04 46.62
CA GLU A 163 23.98 -27.92 46.06
C GLU A 163 23.99 -27.92 44.53
N ILE A 164 24.90 -27.16 43.94
CA ILE A 164 25.05 -27.06 42.48
C ILE A 164 25.87 -28.23 41.95
N ILE A 165 25.28 -29.02 41.05
CA ILE A 165 25.84 -30.28 40.56
C ILE A 165 26.68 -30.10 39.29
N ASN A 166 26.48 -29.00 38.54
CA ASN A 166 27.27 -28.72 37.34
C ASN A 166 27.27 -27.22 36.98
N PHE A 167 28.47 -26.64 36.83
CA PHE A 167 28.69 -25.27 36.37
C PHE A 167 29.42 -25.30 35.02
N PRO A 168 28.86 -24.73 33.94
CA PRO A 168 29.53 -24.69 32.65
C PRO A 168 30.63 -23.62 32.69
N GLY A 169 31.87 -24.04 32.92
CA GLY A 169 33.04 -23.16 32.97
C GLY A 169 34.32 -23.78 33.52
N GLU A 170 34.23 -24.88 34.28
CA GLU A 170 35.43 -25.58 34.75
C GLU A 170 35.80 -26.67 33.74
N THR A 171 36.59 -26.28 32.73
CA THR A 171 37.43 -27.25 32.03
C THR A 171 38.54 -27.61 33.00
N GLU A 172 38.70 -28.90 33.29
CA GLU A 172 39.78 -29.46 34.09
C GLU A 172 41.11 -28.80 33.71
N ALA A 173 41.66 -27.99 34.62
CA ALA A 173 43.04 -27.58 34.56
C ALA A 173 43.90 -28.75 35.05
N GLU A 174 44.39 -29.53 34.09
CA GLU A 174 45.71 -30.19 34.05
C GLU A 174 46.25 -30.84 35.33
N GLN A 175 46.29 -32.18 35.36
CA GLN A 175 47.52 -32.99 35.13
C GLN A 175 47.29 -34.49 35.36
#